data_AF-A0A271M975-F1
#
_entry.id   AF-A0A271M975-F1
#
_cell.length_a   1.000
_cell.length_b   1.000
_cell.length_c   1.000
_cell.angle_alpha   90.00
_cell.angle_beta   90.00
_cell.angle_gamma   90.00
#
_symmetry.space_group_name_H-M   'P 1'
#
loop_
_entity.id
_entity.type
_entity.pdbx_description
1 polymer ?
#
loop_
_entity_poly.entity_id
_entity_poly.type
_entity_poly.pdbx_seq_one_letter_code
_entity_poly.pdbx_strand_id
1 'polypeptide(L)'
;MSDLVQWSGNLLYASFILYLLATFLFGGAVRQKKDNQKQEENRWGKLGFAVTVIGFIAQLGYFITRWIASGHAPVSNLFEFVTFFAMMLVGAFIIIYLMYRLPVLGLFALPVATIIIAYASMFPREISPLIPALQSDWLHIHVTTVAAAEGILAISFVAGLIYLVKNIDQSKRSKQTIWLEVVMFSLVATIGFVIVTTAFNLTGYEAKFDYINKDGNPAQETFLMPAIIGPNEGQLITDGKFDSIVEVPGFINAKKLNTLVWSLVAGLLLYLVIRLVARKRIGALVQPFVKNVNSDLMDEVSYRSVLIGFPVFTLGGLIFAMIWAQIAWSRFWGWDPKEVWALITWLFYAAFLHLRLSKGWHGEKSAWLAVIGFVIIMFNLVAVNLVIAGLHSYATP
;
A
#
# COMPACT_ATOMS: atom_id res chain seq x y z
N MET A 1 -17.53 5.18 24.20
CA MET A 1 -17.06 5.36 22.80
C MET A 1 -15.53 5.48 22.74
N SER A 2 -14.90 6.28 23.62
CA SER A 2 -13.44 6.36 23.79
C SER A 2 -12.75 4.99 23.87
N ASP A 3 -13.31 4.09 24.68
CA ASP A 3 -12.68 2.79 24.96
C ASP A 3 -12.67 1.90 23.72
N LEU A 4 -13.74 1.93 22.91
CA LEU A 4 -13.81 1.17 21.66
C LEU A 4 -12.79 1.67 20.63
N VAL A 5 -12.57 2.98 20.53
CA VAL A 5 -11.55 3.56 19.64
C VAL A 5 -10.15 3.16 20.10
N GLN A 6 -9.90 3.16 21.41
CA GLN A 6 -8.63 2.70 21.97
C GLN A 6 -8.40 1.21 21.72
N TRP A 7 -9.40 0.35 21.98
CA TRP A 7 -9.34 -1.07 21.67
C TRP A 7 -9.10 -1.33 20.19
N SER A 8 -9.78 -0.59 19.31
CA SER A 8 -9.57 -0.62 17.87
C SER A 8 -8.10 -0.36 17.53
N GLY A 9 -7.52 0.73 18.02
CA GLY A 9 -6.10 1.06 17.81
C GLY A 9 -5.15 -0.05 18.30
N ASN A 10 -5.40 -0.61 19.49
CA ASN A 10 -4.60 -1.69 20.05
C ASN A 10 -4.66 -2.97 19.20
N LEU A 11 -5.83 -3.31 18.67
CA LEU A 11 -6.04 -4.47 17.81
C LEU A 11 -5.31 -4.33 16.47
N LEU A 12 -5.29 -3.13 15.88
CA LEU A 12 -4.50 -2.86 14.67
C LEU A 12 -2.99 -2.91 14.96
N TYR A 13 -2.55 -2.42 16.12
CA TYR A 13 -1.15 -2.54 16.51
C TYR A 13 -0.75 -4.00 16.74
N ALA A 14 -1.61 -4.79 17.39
CA ALA A 14 -1.39 -6.22 17.58
C ALA A 14 -1.30 -6.96 16.23
N SER A 15 -2.18 -6.68 15.27
CA SER A 15 -2.12 -7.29 13.94
C SER A 15 -0.82 -6.95 13.21
N PHE A 16 -0.37 -5.69 13.27
CA PHE A 16 0.90 -5.25 12.71
C PHE A 16 2.08 -6.08 13.24
N ILE A 17 2.17 -6.24 14.56
CA ILE A 17 3.25 -7.03 15.20
C ILE A 17 3.15 -8.51 14.83
N LEU A 18 1.94 -9.08 14.80
CA LEU A 18 1.71 -10.48 14.42
C LEU A 18 2.10 -10.74 12.96
N TYR A 19 1.82 -9.82 12.04
CA TYR A 19 2.24 -9.94 10.64
C TYR A 19 3.76 -9.85 10.47
N LEU A 20 4.44 -8.99 11.23
CA LEU A 20 5.91 -8.97 11.27
C LEU A 20 6.46 -10.31 11.76
N LEU A 21 5.91 -10.84 12.86
CA LEU A 21 6.33 -12.13 13.41
C LEU A 21 6.09 -13.28 12.41
N ALA A 22 4.90 -13.31 11.78
CA ALA A 22 4.55 -14.29 10.76
C ALA A 22 5.48 -14.22 9.53
N THR A 23 5.94 -13.03 9.15
CA THR A 23 6.95 -12.86 8.09
C THR A 23 8.22 -13.64 8.40
N PHE A 24 8.76 -13.52 9.61
CA PHE A 24 9.96 -14.26 10.02
C PHE A 24 9.73 -15.77 10.04
N LEU A 25 8.54 -16.22 10.46
CA LEU A 25 8.16 -17.63 10.42
C LEU A 25 8.10 -18.18 8.99
N PHE A 26 7.51 -17.43 8.05
CA PHE A 26 7.55 -17.79 6.63
C PHE A 26 8.97 -17.77 6.06
N GLY A 27 9.82 -16.85 6.51
CA GLY A 27 11.25 -16.84 6.17
C GLY A 27 11.97 -18.12 6.62
N GLY A 28 11.68 -18.60 7.83
CA GLY A 28 12.14 -19.90 8.33
C GLY A 28 11.62 -21.07 7.50
N ALA A 29 10.32 -21.04 7.15
CA ALA A 29 9.67 -22.05 6.32
C ALA A 29 10.26 -22.18 4.91
N VAL A 30 10.72 -21.08 4.34
CA VAL A 30 11.37 -21.01 3.02
C VAL A 30 12.83 -21.49 3.08
N ARG A 31 13.52 -21.26 4.21
CA ARG A 31 14.92 -21.67 4.41
C ARG A 31 15.09 -23.11 4.88
N GLN A 32 14.05 -23.75 5.39
CA GLN A 32 14.10 -25.15 5.80
C GLN A 32 14.50 -26.02 4.60
N LYS A 33 15.67 -26.69 4.69
CA LYS A 33 16.11 -27.63 3.66
C LYS A 33 15.07 -28.76 3.57
N LYS A 34 14.53 -28.99 2.38
CA LYS A 34 13.83 -30.24 2.08
C LYS A 34 14.87 -31.35 2.13
N ASP A 35 14.93 -32.08 3.23
CA ASP A 35 15.70 -33.31 3.28
C ASP A 35 14.91 -34.38 2.51
N ASN A 36 15.52 -34.98 1.48
CA ASN A 36 14.81 -35.82 0.51
C ASN A 36 14.34 -37.16 1.11
N GLN A 37 14.69 -37.49 2.35
CA GLN A 37 14.37 -38.77 2.99
C GLN A 37 13.17 -38.72 3.95
N LYS A 38 12.74 -37.53 4.39
CA LYS A 38 11.51 -37.38 5.19
C LYS A 38 10.74 -36.17 4.69
N GLN A 39 9.49 -36.40 4.32
CA GLN A 39 8.51 -35.36 4.05
C GLN A 39 8.16 -34.67 5.38
N GLU A 40 9.14 -33.97 5.98
CA GLU A 40 8.90 -33.21 7.19
C GLU A 40 7.85 -32.16 6.89
N GLU A 41 6.75 -32.23 7.65
CA GLU A 41 5.72 -31.22 7.62
C GLU A 41 6.35 -29.85 7.88
N ASN A 42 6.05 -28.86 7.02
CA ASN A 42 6.59 -27.51 7.17
C ASN A 42 5.94 -26.81 8.37
N ARG A 43 6.42 -27.14 9.58
CA ARG A 43 5.93 -26.63 10.86
C ARG A 43 6.02 -25.10 10.92
N TRP A 44 7.10 -24.54 10.39
CA TRP A 44 7.31 -23.09 10.28
C TRP A 44 6.25 -22.42 9.43
N GLY A 45 5.91 -23.00 8.27
CA GLY A 45 4.86 -22.48 7.40
C GLY A 45 3.48 -22.59 8.03
N LYS A 46 3.19 -23.68 8.73
CA LYS A 46 1.94 -23.83 9.50
C LYS A 46 1.83 -22.81 10.64
N LEU A 47 2.90 -22.63 11.40
CA LEU A 47 2.94 -21.65 12.49
C LEU A 47 2.83 -20.22 11.95
N GLY A 48 3.56 -19.88 10.88
CA GLY A 48 3.47 -18.58 10.22
C GLY A 48 2.04 -18.30 9.72
N PHE A 49 1.39 -19.30 9.14
CA PHE A 49 -0.02 -19.20 8.75
C PHE A 49 -0.95 -19.02 9.95
N ALA A 50 -0.78 -19.78 11.03
CA ALA A 50 -1.59 -19.65 12.24
C ALA A 50 -1.47 -18.25 12.86
N VAL A 51 -0.24 -17.73 12.99
CA VAL A 51 0.01 -16.37 13.46
C VAL A 51 -0.62 -15.33 12.52
N THR A 52 -0.55 -15.55 11.20
CA THR A 52 -1.21 -14.67 10.23
C THR A 52 -2.72 -14.62 10.44
N VAL A 53 -3.36 -15.77 10.65
CA VAL A 53 -4.81 -15.86 10.91
C VAL A 53 -5.17 -15.13 12.20
N ILE A 54 -4.38 -15.30 13.27
CA ILE A 54 -4.59 -14.56 14.53
C ILE A 54 -4.44 -13.05 14.31
N GLY A 55 -3.42 -12.63 13.55
CA GLY A 55 -3.23 -11.23 13.17
C GLY A 55 -4.40 -10.67 12.36
N PHE A 56 -4.94 -11.47 11.43
CA PHE A 56 -6.12 -11.11 10.65
C PHE A 56 -7.38 -11.00 11.49
N ILE A 57 -7.58 -11.90 12.46
CA ILE A 57 -8.68 -11.79 13.43
C ILE A 57 -8.53 -10.51 14.26
N ALA A 58 -7.32 -10.16 14.69
CA ALA A 58 -7.07 -8.90 15.39
C ALA A 58 -7.40 -7.69 14.50
N GLN A 59 -6.96 -7.67 13.23
CA GLN A 59 -7.29 -6.58 12.31
C GLN A 59 -8.79 -6.50 11.99
N LEU A 60 -9.47 -7.64 11.90
CA LEU A 60 -10.93 -7.69 11.78
C LEU A 60 -11.61 -7.13 13.04
N GLY A 61 -11.06 -7.43 14.22
CA GLY A 61 -11.49 -6.81 15.47
C GLY A 61 -11.30 -5.29 15.47
N TYR A 62 -10.18 -4.77 14.97
CA TYR A 62 -9.97 -3.34 14.72
C TYR A 62 -11.09 -2.77 13.85
N PHE A 63 -11.37 -3.42 12.72
CA PHE A 63 -12.37 -2.97 11.75
C PHE A 63 -13.78 -2.93 12.37
N ILE A 64 -14.19 -4.00 13.06
CA ILE A 64 -15.51 -4.11 13.70
C ILE A 64 -15.66 -3.09 14.84
N THR A 65 -14.68 -3.01 15.75
CA THR A 65 -14.75 -2.07 16.88
C THR A 65 -14.78 -0.62 16.42
N ARG A 66 -14.02 -0.28 15.36
CA ARG A 66 -14.04 1.05 14.74
C ARG A 66 -15.35 1.34 14.04
N TRP A 67 -15.94 0.35 13.37
CA TRP A 67 -17.26 0.48 12.76
C TRP A 67 -18.30 0.83 13.83
N ILE A 68 -18.36 0.06 14.92
CA ILE A 68 -19.29 0.32 16.02
C ILE A 68 -19.08 1.72 16.61
N ALA A 69 -17.83 2.15 16.78
CA ALA A 69 -17.51 3.46 17.35
C ALA A 69 -17.86 4.64 16.44
N SER A 70 -17.71 4.49 15.11
CA SER A 70 -17.98 5.55 14.13
C SER A 70 -19.42 5.56 13.61
N GLY A 71 -20.16 4.46 13.75
CA GLY A 71 -21.51 4.30 13.21
C GLY A 71 -21.53 3.99 11.70
N HIS A 72 -20.39 3.87 11.04
CA HIS A 72 -20.26 3.53 9.62
C HIS A 72 -19.04 2.64 9.37
N ALA A 73 -18.91 2.06 8.17
CA ALA A 73 -17.74 1.23 7.86
C ALA A 73 -16.48 2.12 7.87
N PRO A 74 -15.37 1.67 8.48
CA PRO A 74 -14.13 2.44 8.56
C PRO A 74 -13.39 2.35 7.23
N VAL A 75 -13.93 3.04 6.23
CA VAL A 75 -13.36 3.27 4.89
C VAL A 75 -13.57 4.73 4.45
N SER A 76 -13.84 5.62 5.41
CA SER A 76 -14.31 7.00 5.18
C SER A 76 -13.18 8.01 4.98
N ASN A 77 -11.97 7.68 5.42
CA ASN A 77 -10.76 8.48 5.30
C ASN A 77 -9.58 7.62 4.86
N LEU A 78 -8.43 8.26 4.59
CA LEU A 78 -7.28 7.57 4.03
C LEU A 78 -6.62 6.58 5.02
N PHE A 79 -6.59 6.87 6.32
CA PHE A 79 -6.12 5.91 7.33
C PHE A 79 -6.95 4.62 7.29
N GLU A 80 -8.27 4.80 7.31
CA GLU A 80 -9.27 3.74 7.28
C GLU A 80 -9.22 2.92 5.97
N PHE A 81 -9.21 3.60 4.82
CA PHE A 81 -9.12 2.95 3.52
C PHE A 81 -7.82 2.13 3.38
N VAL A 82 -6.67 2.71 3.72
CA VAL A 82 -5.36 2.04 3.55
C VAL A 82 -5.23 0.85 4.50
N THR A 83 -5.72 0.95 5.74
CA THR A 83 -5.75 -0.19 6.67
C THR A 83 -6.70 -1.29 6.19
N PHE A 84 -7.85 -0.94 5.62
CA PHE A 84 -8.77 -1.92 5.03
C PHE A 84 -8.18 -2.59 3.78
N PHE A 85 -7.50 -1.83 2.91
CA PHE A 85 -6.77 -2.36 1.76
C PHE A 85 -5.71 -3.39 2.18
N ALA A 86 -4.91 -3.09 3.23
CA ALA A 86 -3.97 -4.07 3.80
C ALA A 86 -4.68 -5.32 4.33
N MET A 87 -5.83 -5.14 5.00
CA MET A 87 -6.63 -6.27 5.49
C MET A 87 -7.07 -7.17 4.33
N MET A 88 -7.56 -6.59 3.23
CA MET A 88 -7.99 -7.35 2.04
C MET A 88 -6.83 -8.05 1.34
N LEU A 89 -5.64 -7.44 1.27
CA LEU A 89 -4.41 -8.11 0.80
C LEU A 89 -4.08 -9.34 1.66
N VAL A 90 -4.12 -9.22 3.00
CA VAL A 90 -3.85 -10.36 3.90
C VAL A 90 -4.95 -11.42 3.78
N GLY A 91 -6.21 -11.03 3.67
CA GLY A 91 -7.33 -11.95 3.44
C GLY A 91 -7.17 -12.73 2.14
N ALA A 92 -6.82 -12.06 1.04
CA ALA A 92 -6.52 -12.69 -0.24
C ALA A 92 -5.31 -13.64 -0.14
N PHE A 93 -4.25 -13.25 0.58
CA PHE A 93 -3.12 -14.12 0.87
C PHE A 93 -3.55 -15.38 1.64
N ILE A 94 -4.39 -15.26 2.67
CA ILE A 94 -4.89 -16.40 3.45
C ILE A 94 -5.62 -17.39 2.53
N ILE A 95 -6.52 -16.90 1.67
CA ILE A 95 -7.27 -17.74 0.72
C ILE A 95 -6.31 -18.47 -0.22
N ILE A 96 -5.37 -17.75 -0.84
CA ILE A 96 -4.39 -18.33 -1.76
C ILE A 96 -3.47 -19.32 -1.04
N TYR A 97 -3.08 -19.05 0.21
CA TYR A 97 -2.30 -19.99 1.00
C TYR A 97 -3.08 -21.27 1.30
N LEU A 98 -4.38 -21.18 1.58
CA LEU A 98 -5.23 -22.37 1.77
C LEU A 98 -5.32 -23.22 0.50
N MET A 99 -5.35 -22.59 -0.68
CA MET A 99 -5.42 -23.26 -1.98
C MET A 99 -4.09 -23.91 -2.40
N TYR A 100 -2.97 -23.18 -2.33
CA TYR A 100 -1.70 -23.64 -2.91
C TYR A 100 -0.62 -24.00 -1.88
N ARG A 101 -0.80 -23.63 -0.61
CA ARG A 101 0.16 -23.90 0.48
C ARG A 101 1.58 -23.44 0.17
N LEU A 102 1.73 -22.17 -0.24
CA LEU A 102 3.00 -21.56 -0.65
C LEU A 102 3.52 -20.57 0.40
N PRO A 103 4.43 -20.99 1.31
CA PRO A 103 5.05 -20.13 2.33
C PRO A 103 5.71 -18.86 1.77
N VAL A 104 6.27 -18.94 0.56
CA VAL A 104 6.95 -17.80 -0.06
C VAL A 104 6.01 -16.61 -0.30
N LEU A 105 4.72 -16.85 -0.56
CA LEU A 105 3.76 -15.76 -0.71
C LEU A 105 3.62 -14.98 0.59
N GLY A 106 3.64 -15.65 1.75
CA GLY A 106 3.56 -15.01 3.06
C GLY A 106 4.79 -14.18 3.39
N LEU A 107 5.98 -14.65 2.96
CA LEU A 107 7.23 -13.92 3.11
C LEU A 107 7.26 -12.57 2.36
N PHE A 108 6.42 -12.39 1.33
CA PHE A 108 6.35 -11.14 0.56
C PHE A 108 5.05 -10.36 0.82
N ALA A 109 3.91 -11.03 0.93
CA ALA A 109 2.61 -10.38 1.15
C ALA A 109 2.54 -9.67 2.51
N LEU A 110 3.06 -10.28 3.58
CA LEU A 110 2.99 -9.71 4.93
C LEU A 110 3.89 -8.49 5.12
N PRO A 111 5.14 -8.45 4.60
CA PRO A 111 5.91 -7.20 4.56
C PRO A 111 5.21 -6.09 3.80
N VAL A 112 4.60 -6.40 2.64
CA VAL A 112 3.85 -5.40 1.88
C VAL A 112 2.66 -4.88 2.70
N ALA A 113 1.88 -5.78 3.32
CA ALA A 113 0.76 -5.39 4.18
C ALA A 113 1.18 -4.55 5.40
N THR A 114 2.27 -4.92 6.07
CA THR A 114 2.79 -4.16 7.23
C THR A 114 3.32 -2.79 6.82
N ILE A 115 4.01 -2.68 5.67
CA ILE A 115 4.41 -1.39 5.10
C ILE A 115 3.18 -0.51 4.81
N ILE A 116 2.12 -1.10 4.24
CA ILE A 116 0.86 -0.38 3.98
C ILE A 116 0.20 0.10 5.29
N ILE A 117 0.14 -0.74 6.32
CA ILE A 117 -0.40 -0.35 7.65
C ILE A 117 0.45 0.75 8.29
N ALA A 118 1.78 0.63 8.22
CA ALA A 118 2.69 1.64 8.74
C ALA A 118 2.52 2.98 8.01
N TYR A 119 2.38 2.95 6.68
CA TYR A 119 2.04 4.12 5.88
C TYR A 119 0.68 4.72 6.29
N ALA A 120 -0.34 3.90 6.50
CA ALA A 120 -1.65 4.36 6.96
C ALA A 120 -1.54 5.18 8.25
N SER A 121 -0.68 4.74 9.18
CA SER A 121 -0.52 5.34 10.50
C SER A 121 -0.05 6.81 10.52
N MET A 122 0.32 7.35 9.35
CA MET A 122 0.69 8.74 9.10
C MET A 122 -0.49 9.67 8.82
N PHE A 123 -1.66 9.10 8.53
CA PHE A 123 -2.88 9.87 8.36
C PHE A 123 -3.60 10.05 9.71
N PRO A 124 -4.44 11.09 9.84
CA PRO A 124 -5.26 11.28 11.02
C PRO A 124 -6.03 10.01 11.38
N ARG A 125 -5.90 9.57 12.63
CA ARG A 125 -6.53 8.34 13.14
C ARG A 125 -7.86 8.59 13.83
N GLU A 126 -8.24 9.86 13.97
CA GLU A 126 -9.48 10.29 14.58
C GLU A 126 -10.67 9.94 13.69
N ILE A 127 -11.81 9.66 14.33
CA ILE A 127 -13.06 9.44 13.60
C ILE A 127 -13.59 10.83 13.24
N SER A 128 -13.64 11.11 11.94
CA SER A 128 -14.21 12.35 11.41
C SER A 128 -15.66 12.11 10.96
N PRO A 129 -16.54 13.11 11.06
CA PRO A 129 -17.89 12.99 10.54
C PRO A 129 -17.86 12.79 9.00
N LEU A 130 -18.81 12.00 8.51
CA LEU A 130 -18.95 11.78 7.07
C LEU A 130 -19.34 13.09 6.37
N ILE A 131 -18.61 13.44 5.31
CA ILE A 131 -19.04 14.48 4.38
C ILE A 131 -20.38 14.07 3.72
N PRO A 132 -21.25 15.02 3.31
CA PRO A 132 -22.58 14.70 2.79
C PRO A 132 -22.59 13.65 1.67
N ALA A 133 -21.61 13.71 0.76
CA ALA A 133 -21.50 12.75 -0.34
C ALA A 133 -21.27 11.28 0.12
N LEU A 134 -20.72 11.07 1.32
CA LEU A 134 -20.45 9.74 1.89
C LEU A 134 -21.56 9.24 2.82
N GLN A 135 -22.58 10.05 3.11
CA GLN A 135 -23.73 9.67 3.95
C GLN A 135 -24.74 8.83 3.17
N SER A 136 -24.31 7.66 2.68
CA SER A 136 -25.16 6.72 1.95
C SER A 136 -24.68 5.28 2.10
N ASP A 137 -25.59 4.33 1.89
CA ASP A 137 -25.26 2.89 1.96
C ASP A 137 -24.19 2.47 0.94
N TRP A 138 -24.00 3.27 -0.11
CA TRP A 138 -22.98 3.05 -1.13
C TRP A 138 -21.56 3.16 -0.58
N LEU A 139 -21.32 3.87 0.53
CA LEU A 139 -20.03 3.83 1.22
C LEU A 139 -19.66 2.38 1.58
N HIS A 140 -20.62 1.60 2.07
CA HIS A 140 -20.41 0.22 2.46
C HIS A 140 -20.24 -0.73 1.28
N ILE A 141 -20.81 -0.39 0.11
CA ILE A 141 -20.83 -1.28 -1.06
C ILE A 141 -19.70 -0.93 -2.02
N HIS A 142 -19.68 0.30 -2.56
CA HIS A 142 -18.71 0.74 -3.56
C HIS A 142 -17.28 0.72 -2.99
N VAL A 143 -17.03 1.42 -1.88
CA VAL A 143 -15.68 1.67 -1.37
C VAL A 143 -15.03 0.38 -0.83
N THR A 144 -15.80 -0.46 -0.13
CA THR A 144 -15.28 -1.74 0.35
C THR A 144 -15.01 -2.71 -0.80
N THR A 145 -15.88 -2.74 -1.83
CA THR A 145 -15.70 -3.63 -2.98
C THR A 145 -14.47 -3.26 -3.80
N VAL A 146 -14.24 -1.96 -4.07
CA VAL A 146 -13.03 -1.54 -4.80
C VAL A 146 -11.77 -1.83 -4.01
N ALA A 147 -11.74 -1.55 -2.70
CA ALA A 147 -10.58 -1.86 -1.86
C ALA A 147 -10.33 -3.39 -1.74
N ALA A 148 -11.38 -4.20 -1.69
CA ALA A 148 -11.28 -5.66 -1.74
C ALA A 148 -10.68 -6.14 -3.07
N ALA A 149 -11.13 -5.57 -4.19
CA ALA A 149 -10.57 -5.88 -5.50
C ALA A 149 -9.08 -5.52 -5.59
N GLU A 150 -8.70 -4.33 -5.14
CA GLU A 150 -7.30 -3.91 -5.09
C GLU A 150 -6.44 -4.85 -4.23
N GLY A 151 -6.95 -5.29 -3.07
CA GLY A 151 -6.27 -6.27 -2.22
C GLY A 151 -6.03 -7.61 -2.90
N ILE A 152 -7.01 -8.10 -3.67
CA ILE A 152 -6.87 -9.31 -4.49
C ILE A 152 -5.85 -9.11 -5.62
N LEU A 153 -5.92 -7.97 -6.33
CA LEU A 153 -4.99 -7.61 -7.40
C LEU A 153 -3.55 -7.45 -6.88
N ALA A 154 -3.38 -7.00 -5.64
CA ALA A 154 -2.06 -6.91 -5.01
C ALA A 154 -1.37 -8.27 -4.82
N ILE A 155 -2.12 -9.38 -4.72
CA ILE A 155 -1.52 -10.73 -4.76
C ILE A 155 -0.90 -11.04 -6.12
N SER A 156 -1.47 -10.51 -7.22
CA SER A 156 -0.86 -10.63 -8.54
C SER A 156 0.52 -9.99 -8.59
N PHE A 157 0.68 -8.82 -7.97
CA PHE A 157 1.98 -8.17 -7.79
C PHE A 157 2.93 -8.98 -6.92
N VAL A 158 2.48 -9.50 -5.78
CA VAL A 158 3.34 -10.32 -4.90
C VAL A 158 3.90 -11.53 -5.66
N ALA A 159 3.05 -12.26 -6.37
CA ALA A 159 3.47 -13.42 -7.15
C ALA A 159 4.35 -13.02 -8.35
N GLY A 160 4.03 -11.91 -9.03
CA GLY A 160 4.85 -11.35 -10.11
C GLY A 160 6.23 -10.91 -9.62
N LEU A 161 6.33 -10.27 -8.47
CA LEU A 161 7.61 -9.86 -7.88
C LEU A 161 8.47 -11.06 -7.52
N ILE A 162 7.88 -12.09 -6.90
CA ILE A 162 8.58 -13.36 -6.61
C ILE A 162 9.09 -13.99 -7.91
N TYR A 163 8.28 -14.00 -8.97
CA TYR A 163 8.68 -14.49 -10.29
C TYR A 163 9.89 -13.72 -10.82
N LEU A 164 9.84 -12.39 -10.81
CA LEU A 164 10.92 -11.54 -11.33
C LEU A 164 12.22 -11.72 -10.53
N VAL A 165 12.15 -11.70 -9.19
CA VAL A 165 13.31 -11.91 -8.32
C VAL A 165 13.94 -13.28 -8.55
N LYS A 166 13.12 -14.32 -8.80
CA LYS A 166 13.63 -15.67 -9.08
C LYS A 166 14.34 -15.73 -10.43
N ASN A 167 13.69 -15.26 -11.49
CA ASN A 167 14.10 -15.56 -12.88
C ASN A 167 15.06 -14.52 -13.49
N ILE A 168 15.12 -13.29 -12.95
CA ILE A 168 16.08 -12.29 -13.43
C ILE A 168 17.49 -12.62 -12.91
N ASP A 169 18.45 -12.77 -13.82
CA ASP A 169 19.86 -12.97 -13.50
C ASP A 169 20.46 -11.72 -12.85
N GLN A 170 20.79 -11.82 -11.56
CA GLN A 170 21.36 -10.75 -10.77
C GLN A 170 22.89 -10.60 -10.93
N SER A 171 23.56 -11.57 -11.59
CA SER A 171 25.02 -11.56 -11.76
C SER A 171 25.49 -10.49 -12.75
N LYS A 172 24.62 -10.09 -13.69
CA LYS A 172 24.90 -9.09 -14.72
C LYS A 172 24.01 -7.86 -14.54
N ARG A 173 24.39 -6.74 -15.16
CA ARG A 173 23.53 -5.55 -15.25
C ARG A 173 22.74 -5.62 -16.54
N SER A 174 21.42 -5.54 -16.46
CA SER A 174 20.48 -5.50 -17.57
C SER A 174 19.34 -4.52 -17.28
N LYS A 175 18.53 -4.20 -18.30
CA LYS A 175 17.33 -3.36 -18.12
C LYS A 175 16.39 -3.96 -17.07
N GLN A 176 16.21 -5.28 -17.09
CA GLN A 176 15.39 -6.01 -16.13
C GLN A 176 15.91 -5.84 -14.70
N THR A 177 17.22 -5.97 -14.48
CA THR A 177 17.80 -5.81 -13.14
C THR A 177 17.68 -4.38 -12.63
N ILE A 178 17.75 -3.38 -13.51
CA ILE A 178 17.58 -1.97 -13.13
C ILE A 178 16.14 -1.73 -12.68
N TRP A 179 15.15 -2.13 -13.49
CA TRP A 179 13.75 -1.95 -13.15
C TRP A 179 13.34 -2.75 -11.91
N LEU A 180 13.88 -3.96 -11.74
CA LEU A 180 13.62 -4.73 -10.53
C LEU A 180 14.20 -4.01 -9.32
N GLU A 181 15.40 -3.45 -9.42
CA GLU A 181 15.98 -2.67 -8.35
C GLU A 181 15.20 -1.38 -8.05
N VAL A 182 14.58 -0.74 -9.05
CA VAL A 182 13.66 0.39 -8.85
C VAL A 182 12.43 -0.05 -8.04
N VAL A 183 11.86 -1.22 -8.34
CA VAL A 183 10.74 -1.79 -7.56
C VAL A 183 11.17 -2.14 -6.14
N MET A 184 12.37 -2.71 -5.95
CA MET A 184 12.89 -2.98 -4.62
C MET A 184 13.18 -1.68 -3.86
N PHE A 185 13.68 -0.66 -4.55
CA PHE A 185 13.92 0.67 -3.97
C PHE A 185 12.63 1.33 -3.51
N SER A 186 11.52 1.25 -4.27
CA SER A 186 10.26 1.85 -3.84
C SER A 186 9.75 1.22 -2.54
N LEU A 187 9.88 -0.11 -2.37
CA LEU A 187 9.58 -0.79 -1.10
C LEU A 187 10.48 -0.30 0.04
N VAL A 188 11.78 -0.12 -0.22
CA VAL A 188 12.73 0.44 0.76
C VAL A 188 12.43 1.90 1.08
N ALA A 189 11.97 2.68 0.11
CA ALA A 189 11.59 4.07 0.30
C ALA A 189 10.40 4.20 1.25
N THR A 190 9.40 3.32 1.13
CA THR A 190 8.28 3.29 2.08
C THR A 190 8.74 2.88 3.49
N ILE A 191 9.74 1.99 3.62
CA ILE A 191 10.32 1.65 4.94
C ILE A 191 11.10 2.85 5.50
N GLY A 192 11.96 3.47 4.69
CA GLY A 192 12.73 4.65 5.08
C GLY A 192 11.82 5.79 5.52
N PHE A 193 10.72 5.98 4.80
CA PHE A 193 9.64 6.91 5.16
C PHE A 193 9.08 6.64 6.57
N VAL A 194 8.66 5.40 6.84
CA VAL A 194 8.13 5.01 8.15
C VAL A 194 9.16 5.25 9.27
N ILE A 195 10.43 4.97 9.01
CA ILE A 195 11.51 5.18 9.99
C ILE A 195 11.67 6.68 10.28
N VAL A 196 11.77 7.52 9.25
CA VAL A 196 12.01 8.96 9.44
C VAL A 196 10.82 9.65 10.12
N THR A 197 9.59 9.31 9.74
CA THR A 197 8.40 9.88 10.37
C THR A 197 8.27 9.42 11.82
N THR A 198 8.53 8.15 12.11
CA THR A 198 8.51 7.63 13.48
C THR A 198 9.58 8.31 14.33
N ALA A 199 10.80 8.50 13.80
CA ALA A 199 11.87 9.18 14.50
C ALA A 199 11.49 10.62 14.87
N PHE A 200 10.98 11.42 13.92
CA PHE A 200 10.57 12.80 14.21
C PHE A 200 9.36 12.88 15.14
N ASN A 201 8.38 11.98 15.00
CA ASN A 201 7.25 11.90 15.92
C ASN A 201 7.71 11.59 17.36
N LEU A 202 8.69 10.70 17.54
CA LEU A 202 9.27 10.40 18.87
C LEU A 202 10.01 11.59 19.47
N THR A 203 10.59 12.46 18.64
CA THR A 203 11.21 13.71 19.12
C THR A 203 10.22 14.84 19.40
N GLY A 204 8.94 14.66 19.07
CA GLY A 204 7.93 15.72 19.17
C GLY A 204 8.22 16.89 18.24
N TYR A 205 8.75 16.63 17.04
CA TYR A 205 9.05 17.71 16.08
C TYR A 205 7.75 18.36 15.58
N GLU A 206 7.65 19.68 15.74
CA GLU A 206 6.56 20.50 15.23
C GLU A 206 7.15 21.82 14.72
N ALA A 207 6.80 22.21 13.48
CA ALA A 207 7.14 23.50 12.89
C ALA A 207 5.91 24.10 12.20
N LYS A 208 5.54 25.33 12.57
CA LYS A 208 4.38 26.05 12.04
C LYS A 208 4.81 27.15 11.08
N PHE A 209 4.15 27.19 9.93
CA PHE A 209 4.35 28.19 8.90
C PHE A 209 3.05 28.97 8.68
N ASP A 210 3.15 30.30 8.66
CA ASP A 210 2.14 31.17 8.04
C ASP A 210 2.38 31.15 6.54
N TYR A 211 1.32 31.03 5.74
CA TYR A 211 1.44 30.99 4.28
C TYR A 211 0.19 31.54 3.59
N ILE A 212 0.32 31.86 2.30
CA ILE A 212 -0.80 32.28 1.47
C ILE A 212 -1.38 31.06 0.76
N ASN A 213 -2.65 30.76 1.03
CA ASN A 213 -3.33 29.62 0.42
C ASN A 213 -3.67 29.87 -1.07
N LYS A 214 -4.21 28.84 -1.73
CA LYS A 214 -4.61 28.90 -3.16
C LYS A 214 -5.61 30.03 -3.49
N ASP A 215 -6.36 30.50 -2.50
CA ASP A 215 -7.39 31.53 -2.63
C ASP A 215 -6.86 32.92 -2.27
N GLY A 216 -5.55 33.05 -2.00
CA GLY A 216 -4.91 34.32 -1.63
C GLY A 216 -5.09 34.70 -0.16
N ASN A 217 -5.63 33.81 0.68
CA ASN A 217 -5.89 34.10 2.09
C ASN A 217 -4.76 33.59 2.98
N PRO A 218 -4.41 34.31 4.07
CA PRO A 218 -3.50 33.81 5.10
C PRO A 218 -4.02 32.52 5.74
N ALA A 219 -3.15 31.54 5.87
CA ALA A 219 -3.43 30.26 6.51
C ALA A 219 -2.20 29.76 7.28
N GLN A 220 -2.40 28.77 8.15
CA GLN A 220 -1.33 28.13 8.91
C GLN A 220 -1.24 26.66 8.58
N GLU A 221 -0.02 26.17 8.38
CA GLU A 221 0.26 24.75 8.20
C GLU A 221 1.32 24.26 9.19
N THR A 222 1.06 23.10 9.80
CA THR A 222 1.96 22.47 10.77
C THR A 222 2.66 21.26 10.16
N PHE A 223 3.99 21.30 10.16
CA PHE A 223 4.88 20.26 9.68
C PHE A 223 5.41 19.42 10.85
N LEU A 224 5.33 18.09 10.71
CA LEU A 224 5.80 17.11 11.70
C LEU A 224 7.21 16.58 11.40
N MET A 225 7.83 17.12 10.35
CA MET A 225 9.21 16.86 9.95
C MET A 225 9.79 18.18 9.42
N PRO A 226 11.12 18.38 9.42
CA PRO A 226 11.72 19.57 8.86
C PRO A 226 11.22 19.85 7.44
N ALA A 227 10.89 21.11 7.15
CA ALA A 227 10.39 21.51 5.85
C ALA A 227 11.55 21.64 4.87
N ILE A 228 11.78 20.62 4.03
CA ILE A 228 12.62 20.78 2.84
C ILE A 228 11.82 21.56 1.80
N ILE A 229 10.54 21.20 1.64
CA ILE A 229 9.58 21.90 0.81
C ILE A 229 8.60 22.69 1.70
N GLY A 230 8.64 24.01 1.60
CA GLY A 230 7.80 24.96 2.32
C GLY A 230 6.57 25.39 1.53
N PRO A 231 5.54 25.92 2.21
CA PRO A 231 4.35 26.47 1.57
C PRO A 231 4.64 27.81 0.88
N ASN A 232 3.69 28.27 0.04
CA ASN A 232 3.83 29.49 -0.74
C ASN A 232 3.94 30.74 0.13
N GLU A 233 5.02 31.51 -0.03
CA GLU A 233 5.32 32.67 0.82
C GLU A 233 5.35 32.28 2.31
N GLY A 234 5.86 31.07 2.57
CA GLY A 234 5.84 30.44 3.88
C GLY A 234 6.81 31.08 4.86
N GLN A 235 6.29 31.70 5.93
CA GLN A 235 7.10 32.25 7.01
C GLN A 235 7.07 31.33 8.22
N LEU A 236 8.25 30.85 8.65
CA LEU A 236 8.39 30.06 9.86
C LEU A 236 8.09 30.91 11.10
N ILE A 237 7.10 30.48 11.89
CA ILE A 237 6.69 31.15 13.14
C ILE A 237 7.32 30.46 14.36
N THR A 238 7.77 29.21 14.21
CA THR A 238 8.29 28.43 15.33
C THR A 238 9.78 28.66 15.51
N ASP A 239 10.14 29.38 16.57
CA ASP A 239 11.53 29.70 16.89
C ASP A 239 12.42 28.44 17.03
N GLY A 240 13.64 28.54 16.49
CA GLY A 240 14.65 27.47 16.59
C GLY A 240 14.38 26.23 15.74
N LYS A 241 13.39 26.27 14.83
CA LYS A 241 13.15 25.22 13.83
C LYS A 241 13.81 25.55 12.49
N PHE A 242 13.94 24.53 11.66
CA PHE A 242 14.47 24.72 10.31
C PHE A 242 13.43 25.40 9.43
N ASP A 243 13.83 26.53 8.84
CA ASP A 243 13.07 27.18 7.79
C ASP A 243 13.10 26.34 6.50
N SER A 244 12.19 26.65 5.58
CA SER A 244 12.07 25.91 4.33
C SER A 244 13.23 26.19 3.37
N ILE A 245 13.64 25.16 2.63
CA ILE A 245 14.74 25.30 1.64
C ILE A 245 14.19 25.76 0.29
N VAL A 246 13.03 25.22 -0.10
CA VAL A 246 12.35 25.51 -1.36
C VAL A 246 10.87 25.71 -1.10
N GLU A 247 10.31 26.82 -1.55
CA GLU A 247 8.87 27.06 -1.50
C GLU A 247 8.18 26.58 -2.77
N VAL A 248 6.91 26.17 -2.66
CA VAL A 248 6.09 25.77 -3.81
C VAL A 248 4.85 26.65 -3.96
N PRO A 249 4.30 26.80 -5.17
CA PRO A 249 3.09 27.58 -5.41
C PRO A 249 1.90 27.09 -4.58
N GLY A 250 0.97 28.00 -4.23
CA GLY A 250 -0.16 27.72 -3.34
C GLY A 250 -1.16 26.65 -3.83
N PHE A 251 -1.11 26.25 -5.10
CA PHE A 251 -1.90 25.13 -5.61
C PHE A 251 -1.30 23.74 -5.30
N ILE A 252 -0.05 23.67 -4.83
CA ILE A 252 0.62 22.44 -4.40
C ILE A 252 0.59 22.37 -2.88
N ASN A 253 0.16 21.23 -2.33
CA ASN A 253 0.24 21.01 -0.89
C ASN A 253 1.68 20.72 -0.46
N ALA A 254 2.34 21.71 0.16
CA ALA A 254 3.73 21.64 0.55
C ALA A 254 4.01 20.54 1.59
N LYS A 255 3.17 20.40 2.62
CA LYS A 255 3.31 19.34 3.63
C LYS A 255 3.33 17.94 3.02
N LYS A 256 2.42 17.66 2.10
CA LYS A 256 2.31 16.36 1.41
C LYS A 256 3.51 16.14 0.49
N LEU A 257 3.97 17.15 -0.25
CA LEU A 257 5.15 17.04 -1.09
C LEU A 257 6.44 16.88 -0.26
N ASN A 258 6.58 17.60 0.85
CA ASN A 258 7.68 17.45 1.80
C ASN A 258 7.74 16.01 2.34
N THR A 259 6.58 15.44 2.67
CA THR A 259 6.43 14.04 3.10
C THR A 259 6.93 13.06 2.02
N LEU A 260 6.59 13.32 0.74
CA LEU A 260 7.08 12.54 -0.38
C LEU A 260 8.61 12.67 -0.55
N VAL A 261 9.17 13.88 -0.45
CA VAL A 261 10.63 14.10 -0.55
C VAL A 261 11.37 13.35 0.57
N TRP A 262 10.88 13.43 1.81
CA TRP A 262 11.45 12.68 2.93
C TRP A 262 11.40 11.18 2.72
N SER A 263 10.33 10.63 2.14
CA SER A 263 10.25 9.20 1.81
C SER A 263 11.36 8.76 0.84
N LEU A 264 11.63 9.56 -0.19
CA LEU A 264 12.67 9.28 -1.18
C LEU A 264 14.07 9.46 -0.60
N VAL A 265 14.31 10.52 0.19
CA VAL A 265 15.62 10.78 0.81
C VAL A 265 15.96 9.71 1.85
N ALA A 266 15.06 9.44 2.79
CA ALA A 266 15.26 8.40 3.79
C ALA A 266 15.37 7.02 3.13
N GLY A 267 14.57 6.77 2.09
CA GLY A 267 14.66 5.60 1.24
C GLY A 267 16.03 5.42 0.58
N LEU A 268 16.57 6.49 -0.02
CA LEU A 268 17.88 6.49 -0.66
C LEU A 268 18.99 6.24 0.34
N LEU A 269 18.96 6.88 1.50
CA LEU A 269 19.92 6.64 2.57
C LEU A 269 19.88 5.18 3.05
N LEU A 270 18.67 4.66 3.33
CA LEU A 270 18.49 3.27 3.75
C LEU A 270 18.96 2.29 2.66
N TYR A 271 18.64 2.56 1.40
CA TYR A 271 19.09 1.78 0.24
C TYR A 271 20.62 1.76 0.15
N LEU A 272 21.28 2.91 0.29
CA LEU A 272 22.73 3.02 0.26
C LEU A 272 23.38 2.27 1.43
N VAL A 273 22.82 2.33 2.63
CA VAL A 273 23.28 1.56 3.79
C VAL A 273 23.16 0.06 3.54
N ILE A 274 22.01 -0.41 3.03
CA ILE A 274 21.81 -1.82 2.65
C ILE A 274 22.86 -2.24 1.61
N ARG A 275 23.09 -1.41 0.59
CA ARG A 275 24.08 -1.67 -0.48
C ARG A 275 25.52 -1.70 0.06
N LEU A 276 25.86 -0.83 0.99
CA LEU A 276 27.17 -0.74 1.63
C LEU A 276 27.47 -2.00 2.45
N VAL A 277 26.52 -2.42 3.30
CA VAL A 277 26.66 -3.58 4.19
C VAL A 277 26.63 -4.88 3.41
N ALA A 278 25.64 -5.05 2.54
CA ALA A 278 25.42 -6.31 1.84
C ALA A 278 26.31 -6.47 0.60
N ARG A 279 26.88 -5.37 0.07
CA ARG A 279 27.68 -5.30 -1.16
C ARG A 279 27.00 -5.94 -2.39
N LYS A 280 25.66 -6.00 -2.36
CA LYS A 280 24.81 -6.68 -3.36
C LYS A 280 23.58 -5.83 -3.65
N ARG A 281 22.97 -6.01 -4.81
CA ARG A 281 21.64 -5.42 -5.12
C ARG A 281 20.60 -6.05 -4.21
N ILE A 282 19.49 -5.35 -3.96
CA ILE A 282 18.43 -5.89 -3.12
C ILE A 282 17.82 -7.13 -3.78
N GLY A 283 17.60 -7.11 -5.09
CA GLY A 283 17.16 -8.30 -5.83
C GLY A 283 18.05 -9.52 -5.57
N ALA A 284 19.38 -9.34 -5.54
CA ALA A 284 20.34 -10.40 -5.26
C ALA A 284 20.34 -10.87 -3.79
N LEU A 285 19.96 -10.02 -2.84
CA LEU A 285 19.79 -10.40 -1.43
C LEU A 285 18.56 -11.25 -1.18
N VAL A 286 17.50 -10.97 -1.93
CA VAL A 286 16.20 -11.65 -1.80
C VAL A 286 16.15 -12.93 -2.63
N GLN A 287 16.89 -13.02 -3.75
CA GLN A 287 16.90 -14.18 -4.66
C GLN A 287 17.09 -15.55 -3.99
N PRO A 288 17.95 -15.74 -2.97
CA PRO A 288 18.09 -17.03 -2.27
C PRO A 288 16.78 -17.55 -1.66
N PHE A 289 15.86 -16.66 -1.27
CA PHE A 289 14.57 -17.04 -0.68
C PHE A 289 13.55 -17.51 -1.72
N VAL A 290 13.76 -17.25 -3.01
CA VAL A 290 12.80 -17.61 -4.07
C VAL A 290 13.36 -18.67 -5.03
N LYS A 291 14.60 -19.13 -4.82
CA LYS A 291 15.30 -20.06 -5.72
C LYS A 291 14.53 -21.36 -5.97
N ASN A 292 13.86 -21.89 -4.95
CA ASN A 292 13.16 -23.18 -5.01
C ASN A 292 11.67 -23.05 -5.36
N VAL A 293 11.18 -21.84 -5.64
CA VAL A 293 9.78 -21.61 -5.99
C VAL A 293 9.50 -22.12 -7.40
N ASN A 294 8.32 -22.65 -7.70
CA ASN A 294 7.92 -22.96 -9.07
C ASN A 294 7.51 -21.67 -9.80
N SER A 295 8.19 -21.35 -10.92
CA SER A 295 7.93 -20.13 -11.70
C SER A 295 6.54 -20.14 -12.34
N ASP A 296 6.13 -21.27 -12.90
CA ASP A 296 4.84 -21.42 -13.59
C ASP A 296 3.69 -21.28 -12.60
N LEU A 297 3.88 -21.80 -11.38
CA LEU A 297 2.89 -21.63 -10.31
C LEU A 297 2.77 -20.17 -9.84
N MET A 298 3.86 -19.40 -9.79
CA MET A 298 3.80 -17.96 -9.48
C MET A 298 3.09 -17.18 -10.57
N ASP A 299 3.37 -17.53 -11.82
CA ASP A 299 2.71 -16.93 -12.97
C ASP A 299 1.20 -17.26 -12.98
N GLU A 300 0.83 -18.50 -12.64
CA GLU A 300 -0.56 -18.93 -12.50
C GLU A 300 -1.28 -18.24 -11.34
N VAL A 301 -0.67 -18.18 -10.15
CA VAL A 301 -1.22 -17.44 -9.00
C VAL A 301 -1.44 -15.98 -9.40
N SER A 302 -0.46 -15.36 -10.07
CA SER A 302 -0.57 -13.98 -10.53
C SER A 302 -1.76 -13.79 -11.46
N TYR A 303 -1.89 -14.65 -12.47
CA TYR A 303 -3.01 -14.59 -13.42
C TYR A 303 -4.37 -14.83 -12.75
N ARG A 304 -4.50 -15.85 -11.90
CA ARG A 304 -5.76 -16.16 -11.21
C ARG A 304 -6.20 -15.04 -10.27
N SER A 305 -5.26 -14.36 -9.61
CA SER A 305 -5.54 -13.16 -8.83
C SER A 305 -6.11 -12.04 -9.70
N VAL A 306 -5.57 -11.79 -10.90
CA VAL A 306 -6.15 -10.80 -11.83
C VAL A 306 -7.53 -11.23 -12.32
N LEU A 307 -7.70 -12.51 -12.66
CA LEU A 307 -8.97 -13.06 -13.16
C LEU A 307 -10.11 -12.87 -12.15
N ILE A 308 -9.83 -12.99 -10.85
CA ILE A 308 -10.81 -12.75 -9.78
C ILE A 308 -10.92 -11.26 -9.45
N GLY A 309 -9.80 -10.56 -9.32
CA GLY A 309 -9.77 -9.16 -8.93
C GLY A 309 -10.42 -8.23 -9.95
N PHE A 310 -10.30 -8.52 -11.26
CA PHE A 310 -10.81 -7.64 -12.32
C PHE A 310 -12.35 -7.51 -12.34
N PRO A 311 -13.16 -8.60 -12.26
CA PRO A 311 -14.61 -8.47 -12.12
C PRO A 311 -15.03 -7.74 -10.84
N VAL A 312 -14.37 -8.02 -9.71
CA VAL A 312 -14.65 -7.32 -8.44
C VAL A 312 -14.33 -5.83 -8.55
N PHE A 313 -13.22 -5.48 -9.21
CA PHE A 313 -12.86 -4.08 -9.49
C PHE A 313 -13.85 -3.43 -10.46
N THR A 314 -14.35 -4.15 -11.46
CA THR A 314 -15.36 -3.65 -12.39
C THR A 314 -16.65 -3.28 -11.65
N LEU A 315 -17.10 -4.14 -10.73
CA LEU A 315 -18.26 -3.87 -9.88
C LEU A 315 -17.99 -2.70 -8.94
N GLY A 316 -16.92 -2.76 -8.16
CA GLY A 316 -16.58 -1.73 -7.17
C GLY A 316 -16.18 -0.40 -7.83
N GLY A 317 -15.06 -0.38 -8.55
CA GLY A 317 -14.41 0.81 -9.07
C GLY A 317 -15.08 1.49 -10.26
N LEU A 318 -16.03 0.83 -10.93
CA LEU A 318 -16.80 1.45 -12.03
C LEU A 318 -18.30 1.41 -11.79
N ILE A 319 -18.93 0.24 -11.72
CA ILE A 319 -20.41 0.16 -11.72
C ILE A 319 -21.01 0.81 -10.47
N PHE A 320 -20.59 0.37 -9.28
CA PHE A 320 -21.07 0.93 -8.02
C PHE A 320 -20.61 2.37 -7.82
N ALA A 321 -19.43 2.72 -8.34
CA ALA A 321 -18.91 4.08 -8.34
C ALA A 321 -19.84 5.03 -9.13
N MET A 322 -20.22 4.65 -10.35
CA MET A 322 -21.11 5.45 -11.20
C MET A 322 -22.51 5.60 -10.60
N ILE A 323 -23.05 4.55 -9.97
CA ILE A 323 -24.36 4.63 -9.30
C ILE A 323 -24.29 5.59 -8.11
N TRP A 324 -23.24 5.49 -7.29
CA TRP A 324 -23.02 6.42 -6.19
C TRP A 324 -22.83 7.87 -6.68
N ALA A 325 -22.05 8.08 -7.73
CA ALA A 325 -21.83 9.40 -8.32
C ALA A 325 -23.14 10.03 -8.82
N GLN A 326 -24.02 9.23 -9.42
CA GLN A 326 -25.35 9.69 -9.85
C GLN A 326 -26.20 10.17 -8.67
N ILE A 327 -26.12 9.50 -7.53
CA ILE A 327 -26.86 9.84 -6.32
C ILE A 327 -26.25 11.07 -5.63
N ALA A 328 -24.92 11.14 -5.54
CA ALA A 328 -24.22 12.20 -4.83
C ALA A 328 -24.16 13.51 -5.62
N TRP A 329 -23.97 13.43 -6.95
CA TRP A 329 -23.65 14.58 -7.81
C TRP A 329 -24.49 14.68 -9.07
N SER A 330 -25.57 13.89 -9.17
CA SER A 330 -26.51 13.95 -10.30
C SER A 330 -25.89 13.58 -11.67
N ARG A 331 -24.72 12.91 -11.67
CA ARG A 331 -24.02 12.46 -12.87
C ARG A 331 -23.30 11.15 -12.64
N PHE A 332 -23.26 10.28 -13.65
CA PHE A 332 -22.54 9.00 -13.55
C PHE A 332 -21.02 9.15 -13.59
N TRP A 333 -20.49 10.22 -14.19
CA TRP A 333 -19.06 10.45 -14.36
C TRP A 333 -18.75 11.94 -14.39
N GLY A 334 -17.69 12.34 -13.71
CA GLY A 334 -17.22 13.71 -13.54
C GLY A 334 -15.83 14.00 -14.09
N TRP A 335 -15.11 13.00 -14.61
CA TRP A 335 -13.71 13.11 -15.07
C TRP A 335 -12.76 13.61 -13.99
N ASP A 336 -13.09 13.36 -12.73
CA ASP A 336 -12.18 13.71 -11.65
C ASP A 336 -10.96 12.76 -11.68
N PRO A 337 -9.84 13.16 -11.06
CA PRO A 337 -8.63 12.34 -11.04
C PRO A 337 -8.89 10.90 -10.56
N LYS A 338 -9.70 10.67 -9.52
CA LYS A 338 -9.93 9.31 -9.01
C LYS A 338 -10.73 8.44 -9.96
N GLU A 339 -11.79 8.98 -10.56
CA GLU A 339 -12.54 8.30 -11.63
C GLU A 339 -11.63 7.95 -12.82
N VAL A 340 -10.83 8.91 -13.30
CA VAL A 340 -9.91 8.70 -14.42
C VAL A 340 -8.90 7.59 -14.10
N TRP A 341 -8.31 7.59 -12.90
CA TRP A 341 -7.35 6.56 -12.51
C TRP A 341 -8.01 5.20 -12.24
N ALA A 342 -9.27 5.16 -11.81
CA ALA A 342 -10.04 3.92 -11.76
C ALA A 342 -10.26 3.34 -13.17
N LEU A 343 -10.59 4.19 -14.15
CA LEU A 343 -10.71 3.76 -15.55
C LEU A 343 -9.37 3.28 -16.14
N ILE A 344 -8.27 3.99 -15.88
CA ILE A 344 -6.91 3.55 -16.29
C ILE A 344 -6.58 2.18 -15.69
N THR A 345 -6.85 1.99 -14.40
CA THR A 345 -6.64 0.71 -13.71
C THR A 345 -7.45 -0.41 -14.37
N TRP A 346 -8.73 -0.15 -14.64
CA TRP A 346 -9.62 -1.11 -15.30
C TRP A 346 -9.13 -1.47 -16.71
N LEU A 347 -8.81 -0.47 -17.55
CA LEU A 347 -8.28 -0.68 -18.90
C LEU A 347 -6.97 -1.45 -18.89
N PHE A 348 -6.09 -1.16 -17.93
CA PHE A 348 -4.83 -1.87 -17.78
C PHE A 348 -5.04 -3.35 -17.47
N TYR A 349 -5.89 -3.69 -16.50
CA TYR A 349 -6.15 -5.10 -16.15
C TYR A 349 -6.99 -5.83 -17.21
N ALA A 350 -7.86 -5.12 -17.94
CA ALA A 350 -8.51 -5.66 -19.14
C ALA A 350 -7.47 -6.00 -20.21
N ALA A 351 -6.51 -5.10 -20.48
CA ALA A 351 -5.40 -5.36 -21.39
C ALA A 351 -4.49 -6.49 -20.91
N PHE A 352 -4.22 -6.57 -19.60
CA PHE A 352 -3.50 -7.69 -18.99
C PHE A 352 -4.16 -9.02 -19.36
N LEU A 353 -5.46 -9.17 -19.06
CA LEU A 353 -6.20 -10.41 -19.33
C LEU A 353 -6.29 -10.69 -20.83
N HIS A 354 -6.49 -9.65 -21.64
CA HIS A 354 -6.52 -9.78 -23.08
C HIS A 354 -5.18 -10.30 -23.63
N LEU A 355 -4.05 -9.70 -23.26
CA LEU A 355 -2.72 -10.15 -23.69
C LEU A 355 -2.40 -11.57 -23.23
N ARG A 356 -2.91 -11.96 -22.06
CA ARG A 356 -2.78 -13.31 -21.54
C ARG A 356 -3.53 -14.33 -22.39
N LEU A 357 -4.79 -14.05 -22.71
CA LEU A 357 -5.67 -14.95 -23.45
C LEU A 357 -5.39 -14.97 -24.96
N SER A 358 -5.08 -13.82 -25.57
CA SER A 358 -4.94 -13.68 -27.02
C SER A 358 -3.51 -13.88 -27.53
N LYS A 359 -2.51 -13.32 -26.82
CA LYS A 359 -1.10 -13.37 -27.24
C LYS A 359 -0.26 -14.35 -26.44
N GLY A 360 -0.86 -15.09 -25.51
CA GLY A 360 -0.17 -16.08 -24.69
C GLY A 360 1.01 -15.49 -23.90
N TRP A 361 0.87 -14.28 -23.36
CA TRP A 361 1.94 -13.66 -22.56
C TRP A 361 2.12 -14.37 -21.22
N HIS A 362 3.09 -15.27 -21.13
CA HIS A 362 3.42 -16.02 -19.91
C HIS A 362 4.76 -15.56 -19.30
N GLY A 363 4.97 -15.90 -18.03
CA GLY A 363 6.24 -15.68 -17.35
C GLY A 363 6.64 -14.21 -17.17
N GLU A 364 7.87 -13.87 -17.57
CA GLU A 364 8.46 -12.54 -17.28
C GLU A 364 7.59 -11.37 -17.75
N LYS A 365 6.99 -11.46 -18.95
CA LYS A 365 6.13 -10.40 -19.49
C LYS A 365 4.91 -10.16 -18.60
N SER A 366 4.28 -11.22 -18.14
CA SER A 366 3.10 -11.15 -17.28
C SER A 366 3.47 -10.68 -15.87
N ALA A 367 4.63 -11.09 -15.37
CA ALA A 367 5.13 -10.65 -14.08
C ALA A 367 5.40 -9.12 -14.08
N TRP A 368 5.94 -8.57 -15.17
CA TRP A 368 6.06 -7.12 -15.32
C TRP A 368 4.71 -6.41 -15.41
N LEU A 369 3.72 -6.97 -16.12
CA LEU A 369 2.37 -6.42 -16.13
C LEU A 369 1.76 -6.39 -14.71
N ALA A 370 2.02 -7.41 -13.89
CA ALA A 370 1.52 -7.46 -12.52
C ALA A 370 2.13 -6.35 -11.65
N VAL A 371 3.43 -6.10 -11.81
CA VAL A 371 4.12 -4.98 -11.13
C VAL A 371 3.60 -3.63 -11.60
N ILE A 372 3.45 -3.42 -12.90
CA ILE A 372 2.94 -2.16 -13.45
C ILE A 372 1.50 -1.92 -12.97
N GLY A 373 0.65 -2.94 -12.96
CA GLY A 373 -0.73 -2.83 -12.47
C GLY A 373 -0.80 -2.37 -11.01
N PHE A 374 0.06 -2.92 -10.15
CA PHE A 374 0.14 -2.46 -8.76
C PHE A 374 0.71 -1.06 -8.63
N VAL A 375 1.66 -0.65 -9.47
CA VAL A 375 2.14 0.75 -9.52
C VAL A 375 1.00 1.69 -9.89
N ILE A 376 0.11 1.31 -10.82
CA ILE A 376 -1.07 2.11 -11.21
C ILE A 376 -2.04 2.25 -10.01
N ILE A 377 -2.32 1.15 -9.29
CA ILE A 377 -3.16 1.19 -8.07
C ILE A 377 -2.52 2.10 -7.02
N MET A 378 -1.21 1.94 -6.75
CA MET A 378 -0.49 2.75 -5.77
C MET A 378 -0.41 4.22 -6.18
N PHE A 379 -0.33 4.52 -7.49
CA PHE A 379 -0.39 5.90 -7.97
C PHE A 379 -1.74 6.54 -7.66
N ASN A 380 -2.85 5.83 -7.89
CA ASN A 380 -4.17 6.33 -7.50
C ASN A 380 -4.29 6.52 -5.98
N LEU A 381 -3.82 5.55 -5.20
CA LEU A 381 -3.90 5.60 -3.74
C LEU A 381 -3.04 6.71 -3.13
N VAL A 382 -1.82 6.91 -3.63
CA VAL A 382 -0.82 7.81 -3.05
C VAL A 382 -0.79 9.13 -3.79
N ALA A 383 -0.45 9.13 -5.09
CA ALA A 383 -0.19 10.36 -5.83
C ALA A 383 -1.47 11.19 -6.06
N VAL A 384 -2.59 10.57 -6.43
CA VAL A 384 -3.84 11.32 -6.65
C VAL A 384 -4.33 11.92 -5.33
N ASN A 385 -4.30 11.18 -4.22
CA ASN A 385 -4.69 11.72 -2.92
C ASN A 385 -3.70 12.78 -2.35
N LEU A 386 -2.42 12.70 -2.72
CA LEU A 386 -1.39 13.60 -2.18
C LEU A 386 -1.17 14.86 -3.03
N VAL A 387 -1.28 14.77 -4.35
CA VAL A 387 -0.80 15.81 -5.29
C VAL A 387 -1.94 16.50 -6.03
N ILE A 388 -3.08 15.82 -6.26
CA ILE A 388 -4.15 16.35 -7.11
C ILE A 388 -5.43 16.55 -6.29
N ALA A 389 -5.84 17.80 -6.11
CA ALA A 389 -7.13 18.11 -5.49
C ALA A 389 -8.28 17.67 -6.42
N GLY A 390 -9.28 16.98 -5.87
CA GLY A 390 -10.47 16.53 -6.60
C GLY A 390 -11.66 16.36 -5.66
N LEU A 391 -12.87 16.21 -6.22
CA LEU A 391 -14.14 16.10 -5.48
C LEU A 391 -14.20 14.91 -4.51
N HIS A 392 -13.32 13.93 -4.72
CA HIS A 392 -13.18 12.75 -3.87
C HIS A 392 -12.00 12.81 -2.91
N SER A 393 -11.24 13.91 -2.87
CA SER A 393 -10.11 13.98 -1.95
C SER A 393 -10.61 13.80 -0.53
N TYR A 394 -9.98 12.92 0.25
CA TYR A 394 -10.23 12.82 1.70
C TYR A 394 -9.72 14.07 2.44
N ALA A 395 -9.37 15.13 1.72
CA ALA A 395 -9.08 16.44 2.27
C ALA A 395 -10.35 16.99 2.91
N THR A 396 -10.32 17.14 4.23
CA THR A 396 -11.13 18.15 4.88
C THR A 396 -10.80 19.52 4.27
N PRO A 397 -11.80 20.41 4.12
CA PRO A 397 -11.57 21.78 3.66
C PRO A 397 -10.51 22.51 4.49
#